data_AF-A0A399Z8W9-F1
#
_entry.id   AF-A0A399Z8W9-F1
#
_cell.length_a   1.000
_cell.length_b   1.000
_cell.length_c   1.000
_cell.angle_alpha   90.00
_cell.angle_beta   90.00
_cell.angle_gamma   90.00
#
_symmetry.space_group_name_H-M   'P 1'
#
loop_
_entity.id
_entity.type
_entity.pdbx_description
1 polymer ?
#
loop_
_entity_poly.entity_id
_entity_poly.type
_entity_poly.pdbx_seq_one_letter_code
_entity_poly.pdbx_strand_id
1 'polypeptide(L)'
;MKFNLPARQPFNFRSVIQSHGWVQLAPYGYDEATGVFAYVDRLSSGRVVEYRISESAEGVQAQTEALTKSELAEAKEKIRWMFALDADFSAFYKAARKEPKLRRAETLARGRVLRSPTLFEDVVKTILTTNTLWGATKRMNLNLINLFGEPFPADGTRRAFPTPQAIAASNAETLREKVRVGYRAPAIHELAVKTASGQLDLEALKRSSLPTLELRKELLKINGIGPYAAANLLLILGRSDFIPIDSWALKLVSHEWHNGEPVTAKDVERRFEKWGEFKGFAYWFWDWKSEA
;
A
#
# COMPACT_ATOMS: atom_id res chain seq x y z
N MET A 1 -25.63 -0.99 -5.42
CA MET A 1 -26.02 -1.06 -4.00
C MET A 1 -25.11 -0.20 -3.13
N LYS A 2 -25.55 0.14 -1.90
CA LYS A 2 -24.76 0.92 -0.91
C LYS A 2 -24.67 0.16 0.41
N PHE A 3 -23.55 0.28 1.12
CA PHE A 3 -23.37 -0.25 2.47
C PHE A 3 -22.33 0.56 3.25
N ASN A 4 -22.46 0.58 4.58
CA ASN A 4 -21.51 1.23 5.47
C ASN A 4 -20.59 0.20 6.13
N LEU A 5 -19.35 0.59 6.40
CA LEU A 5 -18.39 -0.17 7.19
C LEU A 5 -17.84 0.73 8.31
N PRO A 6 -18.04 0.36 9.58
CA PRO A 6 -17.51 1.13 10.70
C PRO A 6 -15.99 0.98 10.77
N ALA A 7 -15.33 2.03 11.25
CA ALA A 7 -13.91 2.08 11.55
C ALA A 7 -13.71 2.24 13.06
N ARG A 8 -12.64 1.61 13.58
CA ARG A 8 -12.18 1.85 14.95
C ARG A 8 -11.71 3.30 15.07
N GLN A 9 -12.31 4.05 15.98
CA GLN A 9 -12.02 5.47 16.16
C GLN A 9 -10.72 5.71 16.97
N PRO A 10 -10.01 6.83 16.74
CA PRO A 10 -10.30 7.85 15.73
C PRO A 10 -9.99 7.35 14.31
N PHE A 11 -10.78 7.81 13.33
CA PHE A 11 -10.63 7.53 11.90
C PHE A 11 -10.72 8.82 11.10
N ASN A 12 -9.88 8.95 10.07
CA ASN A 12 -9.93 10.07 9.13
C ASN A 12 -9.66 9.53 7.73
N PHE A 13 -10.69 9.55 6.88
CA PHE A 13 -10.64 8.93 5.56
C PHE A 13 -9.52 9.51 4.69
N ARG A 14 -9.41 10.84 4.68
CA ARG A 14 -8.40 11.57 3.89
C ARG A 14 -6.98 11.21 4.33
N SER A 15 -6.72 11.07 5.63
CA SER A 15 -5.39 10.73 6.14
C SER A 15 -4.94 9.33 5.74
N VAL A 16 -5.88 8.38 5.57
CA VAL A 16 -5.57 7.06 5.00
C VAL A 16 -5.23 7.17 3.52
N ILE A 17 -6.07 7.86 2.72
CA ILE A 17 -5.86 7.98 1.27
C ILE A 17 -4.55 8.72 0.95
N GLN A 18 -4.22 9.73 1.74
CA GLN A 18 -3.03 10.55 1.57
C GLN A 18 -1.81 10.00 2.32
N SER A 19 -1.89 8.78 2.87
CA SER A 19 -0.78 8.20 3.65
C SER A 19 0.48 7.94 2.83
N HIS A 20 0.34 7.77 1.50
CA HIS A 20 1.42 7.67 0.53
C HIS A 20 0.87 7.75 -0.91
N GLY A 21 1.74 7.56 -1.90
CA GLY A 21 1.40 7.71 -3.32
C GLY A 21 0.42 6.67 -3.91
N TRP A 22 -0.04 5.63 -3.20
CA TRP A 22 -0.85 4.56 -3.83
C TRP A 22 -2.09 5.09 -4.53
N VAL A 23 -2.78 6.07 -3.95
CA VAL A 23 -3.96 6.69 -4.57
C VAL A 23 -3.72 7.22 -5.98
N GLN A 24 -2.46 7.51 -6.34
CA GLN A 24 -2.07 8.01 -7.67
C GLN A 24 -1.71 6.88 -8.66
N LEU A 25 -1.77 5.62 -8.25
CA LEU A 25 -1.55 4.44 -9.11
C LEU A 25 -2.89 3.85 -9.51
N ALA A 26 -3.10 3.59 -10.80
CA ALA A 26 -4.24 2.76 -11.21
C ALA A 26 -4.27 1.41 -10.44
N PRO A 27 -5.44 0.80 -10.21
CA PRO A 27 -6.76 1.27 -10.61
C PRO A 27 -7.42 2.19 -9.56
N TYR A 28 -6.65 2.72 -8.61
CA TYR A 28 -7.14 3.77 -7.71
C TYR A 28 -7.53 5.02 -8.51
N GLY A 29 -8.59 5.68 -8.05
CA GLY A 29 -8.97 7.02 -8.43
C GLY A 29 -9.40 7.79 -7.19
N TYR A 30 -9.21 9.10 -7.18
CA TYR A 30 -9.71 9.96 -6.12
C TYR A 30 -10.10 11.30 -6.72
N ASP A 31 -11.35 11.70 -6.50
CA ASP A 31 -11.87 13.00 -6.88
C ASP A 31 -11.89 13.89 -5.64
N GLU A 32 -10.99 14.89 -5.61
CA GLU A 32 -10.87 15.81 -4.49
C GLU A 32 -12.09 16.72 -4.31
N ALA A 33 -12.82 17.01 -5.40
CA ALA A 33 -13.98 17.90 -5.36
C ALA A 33 -15.18 17.18 -4.72
N THR A 34 -15.35 15.89 -4.99
CA THR A 34 -16.45 15.10 -4.43
C THR A 34 -16.06 14.29 -3.19
N GLY A 35 -14.76 14.16 -2.90
CA GLY A 35 -14.25 13.33 -1.81
C GLY A 35 -14.45 11.83 -2.04
N VAL A 36 -14.66 11.42 -3.30
CA VAL A 36 -14.93 10.02 -3.67
C VAL A 36 -13.65 9.33 -4.09
N PHE A 37 -13.31 8.26 -3.37
CA PHE A 37 -12.30 7.29 -3.74
C PHE A 37 -12.91 6.20 -4.61
N ALA A 38 -12.27 5.88 -5.72
CA ALA A 38 -12.69 4.86 -6.65
C ALA A 38 -11.65 3.74 -6.74
N TYR A 39 -12.09 2.51 -6.88
CA TYR A 39 -11.23 1.37 -7.13
C TYR A 39 -11.93 0.33 -8.00
N VAL A 40 -11.30 -0.08 -9.11
CA VAL A 40 -11.79 -1.18 -9.94
C VAL A 40 -11.19 -2.48 -9.44
N ASP A 41 -12.03 -3.37 -8.92
CA ASP A 41 -11.62 -4.66 -8.37
C ASP A 41 -12.13 -5.83 -9.21
N ARG A 42 -11.40 -6.94 -9.17
CA ARG A 42 -11.84 -8.22 -9.69
C ARG A 42 -12.12 -9.16 -8.51
N LEU A 43 -13.37 -9.58 -8.40
CA LEU A 43 -13.82 -10.51 -7.37
C LEU A 43 -13.36 -11.94 -7.66
N SER A 44 -13.41 -12.79 -6.64
CA SER A 44 -13.12 -14.23 -6.76
C SER A 44 -14.06 -14.93 -7.74
N SER A 45 -15.28 -14.41 -7.94
CA SER A 45 -16.23 -14.87 -8.96
C SER A 45 -15.78 -14.62 -10.40
N GLY A 46 -14.70 -13.85 -10.61
CA GLY A 46 -14.25 -13.39 -11.92
C GLY A 46 -14.96 -12.12 -12.39
N ARG A 47 -15.93 -11.61 -11.63
CA ARG A 47 -16.63 -10.38 -11.97
C ARG A 47 -15.78 -9.15 -11.63
N VAL A 48 -15.71 -8.20 -12.55
CA VAL A 48 -15.07 -6.90 -12.35
C VAL A 48 -16.11 -5.86 -11.94
N VAL A 49 -15.84 -5.13 -10.86
CA VAL A 49 -16.74 -4.18 -10.21
C VAL A 49 -15.99 -2.90 -9.82
N GLU A 50 -16.72 -1.80 -9.67
CA GLU A 50 -16.16 -0.57 -9.08
C GLU A 50 -16.64 -0.40 -7.64
N TYR A 51 -15.70 -0.06 -6.75
CA TYR A 51 -16.02 0.53 -5.45
C TYR A 51 -15.91 2.05 -5.55
N ARG A 52 -16.98 2.76 -5.20
CA ARG A 52 -16.97 4.20 -4.91
C ARG A 52 -17.15 4.39 -3.42
N ILE A 53 -16.15 4.96 -2.76
CA ILE A 53 -16.03 4.98 -1.31
C ILE A 53 -15.87 6.43 -0.86
N SER A 54 -16.62 6.83 0.16
CA SER A 54 -16.51 8.15 0.79
C SER A 54 -16.51 8.00 2.31
N GLU A 55 -16.10 9.06 3.01
CA GLU A 55 -16.19 9.13 4.46
C GLU A 55 -17.66 9.03 4.93
N SER A 56 -17.88 8.37 6.05
CA SER A 56 -19.14 8.33 6.78
C SER A 56 -18.90 8.66 8.26
N ALA A 57 -19.96 8.93 9.02
CA ALA A 57 -19.84 9.35 10.43
C ALA A 57 -19.07 8.34 11.31
N GLU A 58 -19.17 7.04 11.00
CA GLU A 58 -18.55 5.97 11.80
C GLU A 58 -17.41 5.26 11.05
N GLY A 59 -17.07 5.66 9.82
CA GLY A 59 -16.06 4.98 9.01
C GLY A 59 -16.17 5.34 7.54
N VAL A 60 -16.53 4.36 6.70
CA VAL A 60 -16.70 4.56 5.25
C VAL A 60 -18.06 4.11 4.75
N GLN A 61 -18.56 4.78 3.72
CA GLN A 61 -19.69 4.31 2.91
C GLN A 61 -19.15 3.85 1.56
N ALA A 62 -19.55 2.66 1.12
CA ALA A 62 -19.21 2.13 -0.19
C ALA A 62 -20.47 2.00 -1.06
N GLN A 63 -20.32 2.32 -2.34
CA GLN A 63 -21.28 2.08 -3.40
C GLN A 63 -20.62 1.25 -4.49
N THR A 64 -21.33 0.25 -4.99
CA THR A 64 -20.88 -0.68 -6.05
C THR A 64 -22.10 -1.22 -6.80
N GLU A 65 -21.92 -2.08 -7.80
CA GLU A 65 -22.99 -2.77 -8.51
C GLU A 65 -23.80 -3.69 -7.58
N ALA A 66 -24.89 -4.30 -8.07
CA ALA A 66 -25.58 -5.33 -7.30
C ALA A 66 -24.70 -6.59 -7.19
N LEU A 67 -24.43 -7.06 -5.97
CA LEU A 67 -23.58 -8.22 -5.68
C LEU A 67 -24.39 -9.37 -5.10
N THR A 68 -23.96 -10.60 -5.36
CA THR A 68 -24.42 -11.77 -4.60
C THR A 68 -23.97 -11.68 -3.13
N LYS A 69 -24.52 -12.55 -2.27
CA LYS A 69 -24.16 -12.55 -0.84
C LYS A 69 -22.66 -12.82 -0.61
N SER A 70 -22.06 -13.74 -1.34
CA SER A 70 -20.62 -14.07 -1.24
C SER A 70 -19.74 -12.93 -1.76
N GLU A 71 -20.08 -12.36 -2.91
CA GLU A 71 -19.38 -11.21 -3.49
C GLU A 71 -19.45 -9.98 -2.57
N LEU A 72 -20.60 -9.73 -1.94
CA LEU A 72 -20.74 -8.65 -0.97
C LEU A 72 -19.86 -8.88 0.26
N ALA A 73 -19.77 -10.11 0.75
CA ALA A 73 -18.90 -10.44 1.88
C ALA A 73 -17.42 -10.22 1.51
N GLU A 74 -17.00 -10.67 0.33
CA GLU A 74 -15.66 -10.44 -0.20
C GLU A 74 -15.34 -8.95 -0.33
N ALA A 75 -16.24 -8.18 -0.95
CA ALA A 75 -16.05 -6.73 -1.12
C ALA A 75 -15.93 -6.00 0.21
N LYS A 76 -16.76 -6.36 1.20
CA LYS A 76 -16.67 -5.79 2.56
C LYS A 76 -15.33 -6.08 3.23
N GLU A 77 -14.83 -7.31 3.12
CA GLU A 77 -13.54 -7.71 3.68
C GLU A 77 -12.37 -7.01 2.98
N LYS A 78 -12.41 -6.90 1.65
CA LYS A 78 -11.41 -6.15 0.88
C LYS A 78 -11.39 -4.67 1.27
N ILE A 79 -12.54 -4.00 1.34
CA ILE A 79 -12.60 -2.57 1.72
C ILE A 79 -12.14 -2.38 3.18
N ARG A 80 -12.57 -3.25 4.10
CA ARG A 80 -12.11 -3.25 5.49
C ARG A 80 -10.58 -3.37 5.57
N TRP A 81 -9.98 -4.24 4.76
CA TRP A 81 -8.54 -4.39 4.63
C TRP A 81 -7.87 -3.14 4.06
N MET A 82 -8.34 -2.63 2.91
CA MET A 82 -7.76 -1.47 2.19
C MET A 82 -7.58 -0.25 3.09
N PHE A 83 -8.55 0.01 3.96
CA PHE A 83 -8.54 1.15 4.88
C PHE A 83 -8.11 0.79 6.30
N ALA A 84 -7.72 -0.45 6.57
CA ALA A 84 -7.35 -0.94 7.90
C ALA A 84 -8.38 -0.53 8.97
N LEU A 85 -9.68 -0.75 8.70
CA LEU A 85 -10.76 -0.18 9.49
C LEU A 85 -10.74 -0.64 10.96
N ASP A 86 -10.32 -1.88 11.22
CA ASP A 86 -10.32 -2.44 12.58
C ASP A 86 -9.02 -2.15 13.36
N ALA A 87 -8.01 -1.55 12.74
CA ALA A 87 -6.69 -1.37 13.35
C ALA A 87 -6.74 -0.39 14.55
N ASP A 88 -6.02 -0.72 15.62
CA ASP A 88 -5.89 0.10 16.82
C ASP A 88 -4.53 0.80 16.87
N PHE A 89 -4.55 2.12 16.96
CA PHE A 89 -3.36 2.96 17.05
C PHE A 89 -3.22 3.65 18.41
N SER A 90 -4.02 3.27 19.41
CA SER A 90 -4.01 3.89 20.74
C SER A 90 -2.62 3.87 21.39
N ALA A 91 -1.88 2.77 21.24
CA ALA A 91 -0.51 2.64 21.74
C ALA A 91 0.46 3.59 21.00
N PHE A 92 0.35 3.68 19.67
CA PHE A 92 1.13 4.62 18.87
C PHE A 92 0.81 6.07 19.26
N TYR A 93 -0.46 6.44 19.44
CA TYR A 93 -0.85 7.78 19.87
C TYR A 93 -0.27 8.13 21.24
N LYS A 94 -0.34 7.21 22.20
CA LYS A 94 0.29 7.39 23.52
C LYS A 94 1.80 7.66 23.40
N ALA A 95 2.50 6.93 22.52
CA ALA A 95 3.92 7.15 22.25
C ALA A 95 4.20 8.48 21.52
N ALA A 96 3.34 8.87 20.59
CA ALA A 96 3.46 10.07 19.76
C ALA A 96 3.18 11.39 20.51
N ARG A 97 2.29 11.37 21.52
CA ARG A 97 1.82 12.59 22.24
C ARG A 97 2.94 13.49 22.78
N LYS A 98 4.08 12.90 23.17
CA LYS A 98 5.20 13.64 23.76
C LYS A 98 6.14 14.27 22.73
N GLU A 99 5.97 13.96 21.44
CA GLU A 99 6.82 14.45 20.36
C GLU A 99 6.10 15.54 19.56
N PRO A 100 6.58 16.81 19.60
CA PRO A 100 5.96 17.91 18.85
C PRO A 100 5.77 17.61 17.35
N LYS A 101 6.72 16.90 16.72
CA LYS A 101 6.66 16.53 15.30
C LYS A 101 5.68 15.39 15.00
N LEU A 102 5.13 14.73 16.02
CA LEU A 102 4.09 13.71 15.92
C LEU A 102 2.78 14.11 16.61
N ARG A 103 2.67 15.32 17.17
CA ARG A 103 1.49 15.78 17.94
C ARG A 103 0.18 15.70 17.17
N ARG A 104 0.24 15.79 15.83
CA ARG A 104 -0.92 15.71 14.94
C ARG A 104 -1.31 14.28 14.58
N ALA A 105 -0.59 13.27 15.05
CA ALA A 105 -0.88 11.87 14.71
C ALA A 105 -2.29 11.46 15.17
N GLU A 106 -2.65 11.78 16.42
CA GLU A 106 -3.97 11.43 16.97
C GLU A 106 -5.08 12.33 16.42
N THR A 107 -4.86 13.65 16.35
CA THR A 107 -5.89 14.60 15.88
C THR A 107 -6.23 14.47 14.40
N LEU A 108 -5.30 13.95 13.60
CA LEU A 108 -5.54 13.60 12.19
C LEU A 108 -5.80 12.10 11.99
N ALA A 109 -5.92 11.31 13.05
CA ALA A 109 -6.10 9.85 13.00
C ALA A 109 -5.10 9.13 12.07
N ARG A 110 -3.82 9.55 12.08
CA ARG A 110 -2.71 8.92 11.34
C ARG A 110 -2.37 7.54 11.93
N GLY A 111 -1.65 6.71 11.21
CA GLY A 111 -1.33 5.33 11.61
C GLY A 111 -1.74 4.32 10.55
N ARG A 112 -2.91 4.54 9.94
CA ARG A 112 -3.39 3.78 8.79
C ARG A 112 -2.63 4.18 7.53
N VAL A 113 -2.28 3.18 6.74
CA VAL A 113 -1.75 3.35 5.38
C VAL A 113 -2.70 2.69 4.39
N LEU A 114 -2.92 3.33 3.25
CA LEU A 114 -3.77 2.79 2.18
C LEU A 114 -3.18 1.48 1.63
N ARG A 115 -3.99 0.43 1.56
CA ARG A 115 -3.58 -0.88 1.06
C ARG A 115 -4.36 -1.25 -0.19
N SER A 116 -3.75 -2.10 -1.01
CA SER A 116 -4.47 -2.72 -2.13
C SER A 116 -5.33 -3.88 -1.65
N PRO A 117 -6.40 -4.25 -2.39
CA PRO A 117 -7.25 -5.37 -1.98
C PRO A 117 -6.48 -6.67 -1.81
N THR A 118 -5.37 -6.86 -2.53
CA THR A 118 -4.48 -8.03 -2.46
C THR A 118 -3.07 -7.62 -2.04
N LEU A 119 -2.38 -8.48 -1.30
CA LEU A 119 -0.97 -8.26 -0.97
C LEU A 119 -0.10 -8.47 -2.22
N PHE A 120 -0.52 -9.35 -3.13
CA PHE A 120 0.11 -9.49 -4.45
C PHE A 120 0.26 -8.15 -5.17
N GLU A 121 -0.81 -7.36 -5.23
CA GLU A 121 -0.77 -6.04 -5.84
C GLU A 121 0.17 -5.08 -5.11
N ASP A 122 0.14 -5.06 -3.77
CA ASP A 122 1.05 -4.23 -2.97
C ASP A 122 2.52 -4.61 -3.16
N VAL A 123 2.83 -5.91 -3.30
CA VAL A 123 4.18 -6.41 -3.60
C VAL A 123 4.61 -5.98 -5.00
N VAL A 124 3.77 -6.15 -6.02
CA VAL A 124 4.08 -5.70 -7.39
C VAL A 124 4.30 -4.18 -7.42
N LYS A 125 3.37 -3.39 -6.85
CA LYS A 125 3.50 -1.94 -6.78
C LYS A 125 4.78 -1.52 -6.04
N THR A 126 5.15 -2.20 -4.96
CA THR A 126 6.42 -1.95 -4.25
C THR A 126 7.63 -2.27 -5.12
N ILE A 127 7.63 -3.38 -5.88
CA ILE A 127 8.73 -3.68 -6.83
C ILE A 127 8.86 -2.54 -7.87
N LEU A 128 7.73 -2.01 -8.35
CA LEU A 128 7.71 -0.90 -9.32
C LEU A 128 8.24 0.44 -8.77
N THR A 129 8.37 0.63 -7.46
CA THR A 129 8.96 1.86 -6.88
C THR A 129 10.48 1.80 -6.77
N THR A 130 11.07 0.60 -6.76
CA THR A 130 12.51 0.43 -6.52
C THR A 130 13.35 1.12 -7.59
N ASN A 131 14.39 1.88 -7.20
CA ASN A 131 15.34 2.58 -8.11
C ASN A 131 14.68 3.26 -9.32
N THR A 132 13.62 4.04 -9.09
CA THR A 132 12.97 4.80 -10.16
C THR A 132 12.29 6.06 -9.64
N LEU A 133 11.90 6.93 -10.57
CA LEU A 133 11.10 8.11 -10.27
C LEU A 133 9.62 7.73 -10.23
N TRP A 134 8.85 8.42 -9.40
CA TRP A 134 7.42 8.19 -9.22
C TRP A 134 6.63 8.23 -10.55
N GLY A 135 6.98 9.14 -11.46
CA GLY A 135 6.36 9.19 -12.79
C GLY A 135 6.57 7.91 -13.60
N ALA A 136 7.71 7.23 -13.46
CA ALA A 136 7.96 5.95 -14.12
C ALA A 136 7.17 4.82 -13.45
N THR A 137 7.06 4.81 -12.11
CA THR A 137 6.20 3.87 -11.38
C THR A 137 4.75 3.95 -11.88
N LYS A 138 4.17 5.16 -11.98
CA LYS A 138 2.81 5.36 -12.49
C LYS A 138 2.63 4.78 -13.90
N ARG A 139 3.58 5.04 -14.81
CA ARG A 139 3.55 4.51 -16.19
C ARG A 139 3.65 2.99 -16.23
N MET A 140 4.61 2.39 -15.53
CA MET A 140 4.78 0.93 -15.48
C MET A 140 3.53 0.24 -14.93
N ASN A 141 2.96 0.77 -13.84
CA ASN A 141 1.74 0.25 -13.24
C ASN A 141 0.54 0.34 -14.20
N LEU A 142 0.36 1.48 -14.87
CA LEU A 142 -0.70 1.66 -15.86
C LEU A 142 -0.53 0.71 -17.05
N ASN A 143 0.69 0.55 -17.58
CA ASN A 143 0.95 -0.38 -18.68
C ASN A 143 0.67 -1.84 -18.28
N LEU A 144 0.97 -2.21 -17.03
CA LEU A 144 0.73 -3.57 -16.52
C LEU A 144 -0.78 -3.86 -16.49
N ILE A 145 -1.56 -2.91 -15.98
CA ILE A 145 -3.03 -2.97 -15.93
C ILE A 145 -3.63 -2.96 -17.33
N ASN A 146 -3.12 -2.12 -18.25
CA ASN A 146 -3.63 -2.05 -19.62
C ASN A 146 -3.40 -3.35 -20.38
N LEU A 147 -2.28 -4.04 -20.14
CA LEU A 147 -1.93 -5.26 -20.85
C LEU A 147 -2.61 -6.50 -20.27
N PHE A 148 -2.70 -6.61 -18.94
CA PHE A 148 -3.14 -7.85 -18.27
C PHE A 148 -4.40 -7.70 -17.42
N GLY A 149 -4.90 -6.48 -17.21
CA GLY A 149 -6.06 -6.20 -16.38
C GLY A 149 -7.37 -6.48 -17.11
N GLU A 150 -8.32 -7.08 -16.41
CA GLU A 150 -9.66 -7.31 -16.95
C GLU A 150 -10.45 -5.99 -17.01
N PRO A 151 -11.13 -5.69 -18.14
CA PRO A 151 -11.85 -4.44 -18.32
C PRO A 151 -13.06 -4.32 -17.40
N PHE A 152 -13.27 -3.12 -16.90
CA PHE A 152 -14.48 -2.79 -16.17
C PHE A 152 -15.67 -2.67 -17.14
N PRO A 153 -16.76 -3.45 -16.99
CA PRO A 153 -17.82 -3.49 -17.99
C PRO A 153 -18.51 -2.15 -18.28
N ALA A 154 -18.62 -1.27 -17.28
CA ALA A 154 -19.29 0.03 -17.45
C ALA A 154 -18.36 1.12 -18.04
N ASP A 155 -17.05 0.89 -18.06
CA ASP A 155 -16.06 1.79 -18.66
C ASP A 155 -14.83 0.98 -19.09
N GLY A 156 -14.80 0.58 -20.36
CA GLY A 156 -13.73 -0.25 -20.93
C GLY A 156 -12.35 0.42 -20.98
N THR A 157 -12.25 1.72 -20.65
CA THR A 157 -10.96 2.42 -20.49
C THR A 157 -10.31 2.11 -19.16
N ARG A 158 -11.08 1.61 -18.18
CA ARG A 158 -10.62 1.24 -16.85
C ARG A 158 -10.59 -0.27 -16.70
N ARG A 159 -9.64 -0.75 -15.91
CA ARG A 159 -9.35 -2.17 -15.75
C ARG A 159 -9.01 -2.47 -14.30
N ALA A 160 -9.32 -3.67 -13.84
CA ALA A 160 -8.87 -4.16 -12.55
C ALA A 160 -7.35 -4.39 -12.56
N PHE A 161 -6.74 -4.46 -11.36
CA PHE A 161 -5.37 -4.90 -11.26
C PHE A 161 -5.24 -6.36 -11.76
N PRO A 162 -4.19 -6.71 -12.52
CA PRO A 162 -4.04 -8.06 -13.07
C PRO A 162 -3.96 -9.14 -11.99
N THR A 163 -4.55 -10.30 -12.27
CA THR A 163 -4.35 -11.49 -11.44
C THR A 163 -2.93 -12.05 -11.59
N PRO A 164 -2.43 -12.80 -10.60
CA PRO A 164 -1.17 -13.54 -10.76
C PRO A 164 -1.19 -14.44 -12.00
N GLN A 165 -2.32 -15.09 -12.30
CA GLN A 165 -2.48 -15.98 -13.45
C GLN A 165 -2.31 -15.24 -14.78
N ALA A 166 -2.88 -14.04 -14.91
CA ALA A 166 -2.77 -13.24 -16.14
C ALA A 166 -1.32 -12.83 -16.43
N ILE A 167 -0.55 -12.45 -15.40
CA ILE A 167 0.87 -12.12 -15.57
C ILE A 167 1.70 -13.40 -15.81
N ALA A 168 1.43 -14.48 -15.08
CA ALA A 168 2.16 -15.75 -15.17
C ALA A 168 2.03 -16.42 -16.54
N ALA A 169 0.90 -16.25 -17.23
CA ALA A 169 0.67 -16.74 -18.59
C ALA A 169 1.53 -16.04 -19.66
N SER A 170 2.23 -14.96 -19.29
CA SER A 170 3.20 -14.27 -20.15
C SER A 170 4.65 -14.69 -19.84
N ASN A 171 5.63 -13.83 -20.13
CA ASN A 171 7.03 -14.05 -19.81
C ASN A 171 7.72 -12.71 -19.43
N ALA A 172 8.91 -12.82 -18.85
CA ALA A 172 9.69 -11.64 -18.46
C ALA A 172 10.04 -10.71 -19.64
N GLU A 173 10.20 -11.24 -20.85
CA GLU A 173 10.46 -10.44 -22.04
C GLU A 173 9.27 -9.54 -22.41
N THR A 174 8.06 -10.10 -22.38
CA THR A 174 6.81 -9.35 -22.60
C THR A 174 6.65 -8.21 -21.58
N LEU A 175 6.91 -8.48 -20.30
CA LEU A 175 6.91 -7.45 -19.25
C LEU A 175 7.94 -6.36 -19.54
N ARG A 176 9.15 -6.73 -19.99
CA ARG A 176 10.21 -5.78 -20.31
C ARG A 176 9.85 -4.89 -21.50
N GLU A 177 9.30 -5.46 -22.57
CA GLU A 177 9.05 -4.76 -23.83
C GLU A 177 7.73 -3.97 -23.83
N LYS A 178 6.65 -4.60 -23.35
CA LYS A 178 5.29 -4.04 -23.44
C LYS A 178 4.95 -3.22 -22.21
N VAL A 179 5.29 -3.71 -21.02
CA VAL A 179 5.03 -2.99 -19.76
C VAL A 179 6.12 -1.97 -19.45
N ARG A 180 7.34 -2.18 -19.99
CA ARG A 180 8.52 -1.31 -19.80
C ARG A 180 9.04 -1.32 -18.35
N VAL A 181 8.98 -2.47 -17.67
CA VAL A 181 9.44 -2.60 -16.27
C VAL A 181 10.97 -2.77 -16.10
N GLY A 182 11.70 -2.92 -17.22
CA GLY A 182 13.16 -3.03 -17.23
C GLY A 182 13.68 -4.24 -16.47
N TYR A 183 14.66 -4.03 -15.60
CA TYR A 183 15.30 -5.10 -14.82
C TYR A 183 14.35 -5.80 -13.82
N ARG A 184 13.18 -5.21 -13.54
CA ARG A 184 12.17 -5.78 -12.61
C ARG A 184 11.37 -6.93 -13.23
N ALA A 185 11.44 -7.09 -14.55
CA ALA A 185 10.62 -8.06 -15.28
C ALA A 185 10.76 -9.50 -14.77
N PRO A 186 11.98 -10.05 -14.54
CA PRO A 186 12.13 -11.40 -13.99
C PRO A 186 11.48 -11.55 -12.61
N ALA A 187 11.68 -10.57 -11.71
CA ALA A 187 11.12 -10.61 -10.36
C ALA A 187 9.57 -10.58 -10.37
N ILE A 188 8.97 -9.74 -11.20
CA ILE A 188 7.50 -9.66 -11.33
C ILE A 188 6.93 -10.94 -11.94
N HIS A 189 7.57 -11.50 -12.96
CA HIS A 189 7.12 -12.75 -13.59
C HIS A 189 7.22 -13.92 -12.61
N GLU A 190 8.36 -14.05 -11.93
CA GLU A 190 8.59 -15.11 -10.93
C GLU A 190 7.57 -15.02 -9.78
N LEU A 191 7.31 -13.81 -9.26
CA LEU A 191 6.30 -13.57 -8.23
C LEU A 191 4.92 -14.05 -8.70
N ALA A 192 4.52 -13.69 -9.92
CA ALA A 192 3.25 -14.08 -10.50
C ALA A 192 3.14 -15.60 -10.68
N VAL A 193 4.18 -16.27 -11.18
CA VAL A 193 4.21 -17.73 -11.35
C VAL A 193 4.13 -18.46 -10.00
N LYS A 194 4.92 -18.04 -9.01
CA LYS A 194 4.92 -18.65 -7.67
C LYS A 194 3.57 -18.46 -6.96
N THR A 195 2.96 -17.29 -7.12
CA THR A 195 1.64 -17.01 -6.54
C THR A 195 0.54 -17.78 -7.27
N ALA A 196 0.56 -17.81 -8.61
CA ALA A 196 -0.45 -18.50 -9.42
C ALA A 196 -0.43 -20.03 -9.23
N SER A 197 0.76 -20.61 -8.99
CA SER A 197 0.94 -22.04 -8.71
C SER A 197 0.72 -22.44 -7.25
N GLY A 198 0.51 -21.48 -6.35
CA GLY A 198 0.37 -21.73 -4.91
C GLY A 198 1.68 -22.01 -4.16
N GLN A 199 2.85 -21.91 -4.83
CA GLN A 199 4.16 -22.04 -4.17
C GLN A 199 4.45 -20.89 -3.20
N LEU A 200 3.81 -19.74 -3.40
CA LEU A 200 3.89 -18.58 -2.51
C LEU A 200 2.49 -18.04 -2.23
N ASP A 201 2.01 -18.23 -1.01
CA ASP A 201 0.74 -17.64 -0.56
C ASP A 201 1.00 -16.28 0.11
N LEU A 202 0.91 -15.21 -0.68
CA LEU A 202 1.03 -13.83 -0.17
C LEU A 202 -0.16 -13.44 0.71
N GLU A 203 -1.35 -13.97 0.45
CA GLU A 203 -2.54 -13.60 1.22
C GLU A 203 -2.47 -14.17 2.64
N ALA A 204 -1.82 -15.32 2.85
CA ALA A 204 -1.49 -15.83 4.17
C ALA A 204 -0.61 -14.86 4.99
N LEU A 205 0.29 -14.11 4.35
CA LEU A 205 1.14 -13.13 5.03
C LEU A 205 0.34 -11.97 5.63
N LYS A 206 -0.82 -11.61 5.05
CA LYS A 206 -1.71 -10.57 5.60
C LYS A 206 -2.21 -10.89 7.01
N ARG A 207 -2.39 -12.17 7.30
CA ARG A 207 -2.93 -12.70 8.57
C ARG A 207 -1.88 -13.42 9.40
N SER A 208 -0.61 -13.26 9.06
CA SER A 208 0.48 -13.95 9.73
C SER A 208 0.58 -13.53 11.20
N SER A 209 0.67 -14.53 12.08
CA SER A 209 0.98 -14.36 13.50
C SER A 209 2.49 -14.36 13.79
N LEU A 210 3.34 -14.41 12.75
CA LEU A 210 4.78 -14.35 12.91
C LEU A 210 5.20 -13.02 13.56
N PRO A 211 6.22 -13.03 14.45
CA PRO A 211 6.87 -11.81 14.89
C PRO A 211 7.37 -10.99 13.69
N THR A 212 7.36 -9.65 13.80
CA THR A 212 7.69 -8.76 12.67
C THR A 212 9.05 -9.08 12.03
N LEU A 213 10.05 -9.45 12.84
CA LEU A 213 11.38 -9.81 12.34
C LEU A 213 11.36 -11.07 11.47
N GLU A 214 10.59 -12.10 11.84
CA GLU A 214 10.48 -13.33 11.06
C GLU A 214 9.65 -13.10 9.78
N LEU A 215 8.55 -12.33 9.89
CA LEU A 215 7.79 -11.92 8.71
C LEU A 215 8.65 -11.12 7.72
N ARG A 216 9.54 -10.26 8.23
CA ARG A 216 10.52 -9.54 7.40
C ARG A 216 11.45 -10.49 6.66
N LYS A 217 11.92 -11.56 7.31
CA LYS A 217 12.78 -12.57 6.66
C LYS A 217 12.03 -13.27 5.54
N GLU A 218 10.74 -13.60 5.73
CA GLU A 218 9.92 -14.19 4.67
C GLU A 218 9.76 -13.24 3.47
N LEU A 219 9.48 -11.95 3.72
CA LEU A 219 9.38 -10.95 2.66
C LEU A 219 10.69 -10.79 1.87
N LEU A 220 11.84 -10.85 2.54
CA LEU A 220 13.16 -10.74 1.91
C LEU A 220 13.53 -11.95 1.04
N LYS A 221 12.83 -13.09 1.14
CA LYS A 221 13.02 -14.23 0.24
C LYS A 221 12.40 -13.99 -1.14
N ILE A 222 11.53 -12.99 -1.28
CA ILE A 222 10.87 -12.65 -2.54
C ILE A 222 11.84 -11.89 -3.43
N ASN A 223 12.08 -12.38 -4.64
CA ASN A 223 12.94 -11.71 -5.61
C ASN A 223 12.42 -10.30 -5.92
N GLY A 224 13.31 -9.31 -5.97
CA GLY A 224 12.96 -7.89 -6.11
C GLY A 224 12.60 -7.18 -4.80
N ILE A 225 12.52 -7.88 -3.66
CA ILE A 225 12.26 -7.28 -2.34
C ILE A 225 13.55 -7.11 -1.55
N GLY A 226 14.09 -5.89 -1.59
CA GLY A 226 15.23 -5.48 -0.74
C GLY A 226 14.80 -4.92 0.62
N PRO A 227 15.75 -4.44 1.44
CA PRO A 227 15.49 -3.92 2.79
C PRO A 227 14.41 -2.83 2.86
N TYR A 228 14.44 -1.86 1.94
CA TYR A 228 13.41 -0.83 1.79
C TYR A 228 12.03 -1.42 1.50
N ALA A 229 11.95 -2.29 0.48
CA ALA A 229 10.70 -2.88 0.03
C ALA A 229 10.05 -3.75 1.11
N ALA A 230 10.86 -4.53 1.84
CA ALA A 230 10.37 -5.33 2.97
C ALA A 230 9.81 -4.43 4.09
N ALA A 231 10.50 -3.34 4.45
CA ALA A 231 9.99 -2.40 5.46
C ALA A 231 8.72 -1.67 5.00
N ASN A 232 8.62 -1.30 3.72
CA ASN A 232 7.41 -0.72 3.15
C ASN A 232 6.23 -1.69 3.20
N LEU A 233 6.45 -2.96 2.83
CA LEU A 233 5.42 -4.00 2.90
C LEU A 233 5.00 -4.30 4.34
N LEU A 234 5.92 -4.25 5.30
CA LEU A 234 5.58 -4.34 6.73
C LEU A 234 4.64 -3.22 7.17
N LEU A 235 4.89 -1.97 6.76
CA LEU A 235 3.97 -0.86 7.04
C LEU A 235 2.59 -1.10 6.44
N ILE A 236 2.52 -1.57 5.18
CA ILE A 236 1.28 -1.99 4.54
C ILE A 236 0.57 -3.08 5.36
N LEU A 237 1.32 -4.04 5.90
CA LEU A 237 0.80 -5.09 6.79
C LEU A 237 0.46 -4.59 8.22
N GLY A 238 0.64 -3.30 8.51
CA GLY A 238 0.38 -2.71 9.82
C GLY A 238 1.44 -3.04 10.87
N ARG A 239 2.68 -3.28 10.44
CA ARG A 239 3.86 -3.52 11.30
C ARG A 239 4.86 -2.38 11.11
N SER A 240 5.16 -1.65 12.18
CA SER A 240 5.96 -0.41 12.12
C SER A 240 7.37 -0.55 12.67
N ASP A 241 7.84 -1.77 12.94
CA ASP A 241 9.15 -2.04 13.55
C ASP A 241 10.33 -1.69 12.64
N PHE A 242 10.12 -1.32 11.38
CA PHE A 242 11.18 -1.04 10.41
C PHE A 242 10.88 0.23 9.62
N ILE A 243 11.93 0.98 9.29
CA ILE A 243 11.83 2.20 8.50
C ILE A 243 12.11 1.85 7.04
N PRO A 244 11.22 2.21 6.09
CA PRO A 244 11.49 2.07 4.67
C PRO A 244 12.48 3.16 4.22
N ILE A 245 13.77 2.91 4.44
CA ILE A 245 14.84 3.85 4.13
C ILE A 245 15.18 3.78 2.64
N ASP A 246 14.86 4.85 1.91
CA ASP A 246 15.30 5.11 0.53
C ASP A 246 16.10 6.41 0.46
N SER A 247 16.42 6.88 -0.76
CA SER A 247 17.14 8.14 -0.95
C SER A 247 16.35 9.36 -0.44
N TRP A 248 15.02 9.30 -0.40
CA TRP A 248 14.20 10.38 0.12
C TRP A 248 14.22 10.41 1.65
N ALA A 249 14.16 9.24 2.30
CA ALA A 249 14.36 9.10 3.74
C ALA A 249 15.70 9.69 4.20
N LEU A 250 16.79 9.35 3.50
CA LEU A 250 18.11 9.89 3.77
C LEU A 250 18.12 11.42 3.62
N LYS A 251 17.52 11.94 2.54
CA LYS A 251 17.42 13.39 2.29
C LYS A 251 16.65 14.12 3.39
N LEU A 252 15.50 13.59 3.80
CA LEU A 252 14.68 14.19 4.85
C LEU A 252 15.40 14.26 6.20
N VAL A 253 16.01 13.14 6.62
CA VAL A 253 16.77 13.06 7.88
C VAL A 253 17.99 13.98 7.83
N SER A 254 18.68 14.02 6.69
CA SER A 254 19.81 14.92 6.46
C SER A 254 19.42 16.39 6.63
N HIS A 255 18.33 16.86 6.03
CA HIS A 255 17.89 18.25 6.18
C HIS A 255 17.42 18.59 7.59
N GLU A 256 16.71 17.67 8.25
CA GLU A 256 16.12 17.94 9.57
C GLU A 256 17.16 17.95 10.70
N TRP A 257 18.25 17.18 10.60
CA TRP A 257 19.23 17.03 11.70
C TRP A 257 20.70 17.20 11.33
N HIS A 258 21.03 17.27 10.05
CA HIS A 258 22.42 17.30 9.57
C HIS A 258 22.67 18.46 8.59
N ASN A 259 21.81 19.48 8.56
CA ASN A 259 21.95 20.66 7.69
C ASN A 259 22.14 20.33 6.20
N GLY A 260 21.62 19.20 5.73
CA GLY A 260 21.77 18.76 4.34
C GLY A 260 23.04 17.93 4.06
N GLU A 261 23.88 17.66 5.06
CA GLU A 261 25.06 16.80 4.91
C GLU A 261 24.65 15.32 4.69
N PRO A 262 25.42 14.53 3.92
CA PRO A 262 25.11 13.13 3.68
C PRO A 262 24.96 12.31 4.96
N VAL A 263 23.90 11.51 5.03
CA VAL A 263 23.62 10.58 6.14
C VAL A 263 23.51 9.14 5.65
N THR A 264 23.71 8.20 6.55
CA THR A 264 23.59 6.76 6.29
C THR A 264 22.26 6.21 6.82
N ALA A 265 21.90 4.99 6.39
CA ALA A 265 20.75 4.29 6.96
C ALA A 265 20.85 4.08 8.48
N LYS A 266 22.08 3.95 9.01
CA LYS A 266 22.31 3.83 10.46
C LYS A 266 21.96 5.12 11.21
N ASP A 267 22.20 6.27 10.58
CA ASP A 267 21.85 7.56 11.18
C ASP A 267 20.33 7.75 11.25
N VAL A 268 19.62 7.33 10.20
CA VAL A 268 18.14 7.29 10.19
C VAL A 268 17.63 6.37 11.30
N GLU A 269 18.10 5.12 11.37
CA GLU A 269 17.68 4.16 12.40
C GLU A 269 17.94 4.70 13.82
N ARG A 270 19.13 5.23 14.08
CA ARG A 270 19.49 5.82 15.38
C ARG A 270 18.55 6.96 15.75
N ARG A 271 18.14 7.79 14.78
CA ARG A 271 17.25 8.92 15.07
C ARG A 271 15.90 8.46 15.57
N PHE A 272 15.42 7.32 15.09
CA PHE A 272 14.10 6.79 15.39
C PHE A 272 14.06 5.62 16.38
N GLU A 273 15.20 5.21 16.92
CA GLU A 273 15.31 4.08 17.84
C GLU A 273 14.46 4.24 19.11
N LYS A 274 14.32 5.47 19.63
CA LYS A 274 13.54 5.76 20.86
C LYS A 274 12.05 5.40 20.78
N TRP A 275 11.51 5.15 19.58
CA TRP A 275 10.12 4.76 19.38
C TRP A 275 9.90 3.24 19.34
N GLY A 276 10.95 2.42 19.44
CA GLY A 276 10.84 0.95 19.50
C GLY A 276 10.07 0.39 18.30
N GLU A 277 9.02 -0.40 18.57
CA GLU A 277 8.12 -0.98 17.56
C GLU A 277 7.39 0.05 16.69
N PHE A 278 7.33 1.32 17.11
CA PHE A 278 6.67 2.41 16.38
C PHE A 278 7.62 3.23 15.49
N LYS A 279 8.90 2.88 15.38
CA LYS A 279 9.89 3.71 14.67
C LYS A 279 9.54 3.98 13.20
N GLY A 280 8.98 2.99 12.51
CA GLY A 280 8.47 3.14 11.14
C GLY A 280 7.34 4.14 11.06
N PHE A 281 6.38 4.12 11.99
CA PHE A 281 5.30 5.12 12.05
C PHE A 281 5.79 6.50 12.48
N ALA A 282 6.73 6.56 13.43
CA ALA A 282 7.34 7.82 13.83
C ALA A 282 8.04 8.49 12.64
N TYR A 283 8.81 7.75 11.85
CA TYR A 283 9.38 8.25 10.60
C TYR A 283 8.31 8.64 9.58
N TRP A 284 7.34 7.75 9.33
CA TRP A 284 6.36 7.90 8.25
C TRP A 284 5.41 9.08 8.48
N PHE A 285 5.03 9.34 9.73
CA PHE A 285 4.10 10.40 10.10
C PHE A 285 4.76 11.62 10.73
N TRP A 286 6.09 11.69 10.72
CA TRP A 286 6.86 12.86 11.12
C TRP A 286 6.39 14.09 10.35
N ASP A 287 6.25 15.22 11.02
CA ASP A 287 6.00 16.49 10.35
C ASP A 287 7.29 17.02 9.73
N TRP A 288 7.60 16.51 8.53
CA TRP A 288 8.76 16.87 7.71
C TRP A 288 8.70 18.27 7.12
N LYS A 289 7.63 19.04 7.40
CA LYS A 289 7.65 20.46 7.06
C LYS A 289 8.78 21.10 7.86
N SER A 290 9.87 21.41 7.16
CA SER A 290 10.70 22.56 7.53
C SER A 290 9.73 23.73 7.69
N GLU A 291 9.79 24.44 8.80
CA GLU A 291 9.28 25.82 8.77
C GLU A 291 10.02 26.46 7.58
N ALA A 292 9.25 26.72 6.53
CA ALA A 292 9.75 27.28 5.28
C ALA A 292 10.23 28.71 5.52
#